data_AF-A0AAU9Y3U4-F1
#
_entry.id   AF-A0AAU9Y3U4-F1
#
_cell.length_a   1.000
_cell.length_b   1.000
_cell.length_c   1.000
_cell.angle_alpha   90.00
_cell.angle_beta   90.00
_cell.angle_gamma   90.00
#
_symmetry.space_group_name_H-M   'P 1'
#
loop_
_entity.id
_entity.type
_entity.pdbx_description
1 polymer ?
#
loop_
_entity_poly.entity_id
_entity_poly.type
_entity_poly.pdbx_seq_one_letter_code
_entity_poly.pdbx_strand_id
1 'polypeptide(L)'
;MTKKQVFERIAEYLSVAIKQKYKEVEHNNKRMGRGRKDWKFLHKMAGCLGQNPKVNPAFTFDASSESQASRSESLSATSSTTNNENCSDCSDEGELKLRRQRKRNGHSSATETLTFLQTYTEKRQKAEEEKLSLLRVMKD
;
A
#
# COMPACT_ATOMS: atom_id res chain seq x y z
N MET A 1 0.81 -38.26 -4.56
CA MET A 1 -0.01 -37.10 -4.16
C MET A 1 -1.47 -37.48 -4.27
N THR A 2 -2.25 -37.38 -3.19
CA THR A 2 -3.68 -37.72 -3.21
C THR A 2 -4.50 -36.54 -3.75
N LYS A 3 -5.72 -36.79 -4.26
CA LYS A 3 -6.63 -35.73 -4.72
C LYS A 3 -6.83 -34.66 -3.63
N LYS A 4 -6.95 -35.08 -2.37
CA LYS A 4 -7.08 -34.20 -1.20
C LYS A 4 -5.91 -33.21 -1.09
N GLN A 5 -4.68 -33.71 -1.17
CA GLN A 5 -3.48 -32.88 -1.08
C GLN A 5 -3.37 -31.86 -2.23
N VAL A 6 -3.84 -32.22 -3.42
CA VAL A 6 -3.85 -31.31 -4.58
C VAL A 6 -4.84 -30.17 -4.34
N PHE A 7 -6.07 -30.48 -3.89
CA PHE A 7 -7.06 -29.45 -3.56
C PHE A 7 -6.61 -28.52 -2.43
N GLU A 8 -5.98 -29.07 -1.40
CA GLU A 8 -5.45 -28.29 -0.28
C GLU A 8 -4.38 -27.30 -0.75
N ARG A 9 -3.42 -27.77 -1.55
CA ARG A 9 -2.37 -26.90 -2.10
C ARG A 9 -2.92 -25.83 -3.03
N ILE A 10 -3.94 -26.15 -3.83
CA ILE A 10 -4.63 -25.16 -4.68
C ILE A 10 -5.36 -24.14 -3.81
N ALA A 11 -6.06 -24.58 -2.77
CA ALA A 11 -6.78 -23.69 -1.86
C ALA A 11 -5.83 -22.74 -1.11
N GLU A 12 -4.69 -23.23 -0.63
CA GLU A 12 -3.64 -22.42 -0.02
C GLU A 12 -3.10 -21.37 -0.98
N TYR A 13 -2.74 -21.79 -2.20
CA TYR A 13 -2.24 -20.89 -3.23
C TYR A 13 -3.24 -19.78 -3.56
N LEU A 14 -4.51 -20.14 -3.77
CA LEU A 14 -5.58 -19.18 -4.03
C LEU A 14 -5.79 -18.23 -2.85
N SER A 15 -5.77 -18.74 -1.62
CA SER A 15 -5.90 -17.92 -0.40
C SER A 15 -4.82 -16.85 -0.30
N VAL A 16 -3.56 -17.22 -0.56
CA VAL A 16 -2.43 -16.28 -0.57
C VAL A 16 -2.57 -15.25 -1.68
N ALA A 17 -2.85 -15.70 -2.91
CA ALA A 17 -2.99 -14.82 -4.07
C ALA A 17 -4.11 -13.79 -3.88
N ILE A 18 -5.25 -14.23 -3.35
CA ILE A 18 -6.41 -13.37 -3.07
C ILE A 18 -6.09 -12.36 -1.96
N LYS A 19 -5.43 -12.78 -0.88
CA LYS A 19 -4.98 -11.87 0.20
C LYS A 19 -4.03 -10.80 -0.31
N GLN A 20 -3.09 -11.17 -1.17
CA GLN A 20 -2.14 -10.23 -1.76
C GLN A 20 -2.86 -9.20 -2.65
N LYS A 21 -3.78 -9.64 -3.49
CA LYS A 21 -4.59 -8.75 -4.34
C LYS A 21 -5.47 -7.80 -3.51
N TYR A 22 -6.06 -8.28 -2.43
CA TYR A 22 -6.81 -7.44 -1.49
C TYR A 22 -5.95 -6.30 -0.92
N LYS A 23 -4.77 -6.64 -0.38
CA LYS A 23 -3.83 -5.64 0.17
C LYS A 23 -3.35 -4.66 -0.88
N GLU A 24 -3.08 -5.12 -2.10
CA GLU A 24 -2.67 -4.28 -3.23
C GLU A 24 -3.75 -3.24 -3.55
N VAL A 25 -5.01 -3.67 -3.70
CA VAL A 25 -6.14 -2.78 -3.97
C VAL A 25 -6.38 -1.82 -2.81
N GLU A 26 -6.36 -2.30 -1.58
CA GLU A 26 -6.58 -1.48 -0.39
C GLU A 26 -5.51 -0.39 -0.26
N HIS A 27 -4.24 -0.73 -0.44
CA HIS A 27 -3.13 0.22 -0.41
C HIS A 27 -3.20 1.24 -1.55
N ASN A 28 -3.52 0.82 -2.77
CA ASN A 28 -3.72 1.74 -3.89
C ASN A 28 -4.87 2.71 -3.62
N ASN A 29 -5.98 2.21 -3.07
CA ASN A 29 -7.15 3.04 -2.76
C ASN A 29 -6.90 4.02 -1.61
N LYS A 30 -6.01 3.69 -0.66
CA LYS A 30 -5.56 4.63 0.39
C LYS A 30 -4.66 5.73 -0.18
N ARG A 31 -3.87 5.45 -1.22
CA ARG A 31 -2.93 6.39 -1.83
C ARG A 31 -3.56 7.27 -2.92
N MET A 32 -4.55 6.77 -3.64
CA MET A 32 -5.15 7.48 -4.77
C MET A 32 -6.47 8.12 -4.35
N GLY A 33 -6.56 9.44 -4.45
CA GLY A 33 -7.78 10.20 -4.11
C GLY A 33 -8.97 9.83 -5.01
N ARG A 34 -9.02 10.42 -6.23
CA ARG A 34 -10.15 10.24 -7.17
C ARG A 34 -10.05 8.99 -8.06
N GLY A 35 -8.93 8.26 -8.04
CA GLY A 35 -8.70 7.10 -8.92
C GLY A 35 -8.80 5.75 -8.21
N ARG A 36 -9.69 5.59 -7.23
CA ARG A 36 -9.78 4.31 -6.51
C ARG A 36 -10.09 3.18 -7.48
N LYS A 37 -9.36 2.07 -7.33
CA LYS A 37 -9.57 0.85 -8.08
C LYS A 37 -10.74 0.12 -7.45
N ASP A 38 -11.85 0.09 -8.17
CA ASP A 38 -13.04 -0.65 -7.75
C ASP A 38 -12.84 -2.14 -8.05
N TRP A 39 -12.62 -2.92 -6.99
CA TRP A 39 -12.66 -4.37 -7.10
C TRP A 39 -14.05 -4.85 -6.69
N LYS A 40 -14.76 -5.50 -7.63
CA LYS A 40 -16.18 -5.90 -7.49
C LYS A 40 -16.51 -6.69 -6.20
N PHE A 41 -15.51 -7.35 -5.61
CA PHE A 41 -15.68 -8.14 -4.39
C PHE A 41 -14.99 -7.54 -3.16
N LEU A 42 -14.44 -6.33 -3.26
CA LEU A 42 -13.64 -5.73 -2.18
C LEU A 42 -14.37 -5.73 -0.84
N HIS A 43 -15.66 -5.36 -0.84
CA HIS A 43 -16.48 -5.34 0.37
C HIS A 43 -16.66 -6.73 0.99
N LYS A 44 -16.93 -7.75 0.16
CA LYS A 44 -17.04 -9.15 0.62
C LYS A 44 -15.69 -9.65 1.14
N MET A 45 -14.60 -9.32 0.45
CA MET A 45 -13.25 -9.68 0.84
C MET A 45 -12.82 -9.00 2.15
N ALA A 46 -13.25 -7.76 2.41
CA ALA A 46 -13.01 -7.07 3.67
C ALA A 46 -13.68 -7.79 4.85
N GLY A 47 -14.87 -8.37 4.65
CA GLY A 47 -15.53 -9.19 5.67
C GLY A 47 -14.75 -10.47 6.01
N CYS A 48 -14.18 -11.14 5.01
CA CYS A 48 -13.46 -12.41 5.21
C CYS A 48 -11.98 -12.25 5.60
N LEU A 49 -11.32 -11.18 5.14
CA LEU A 49 -9.88 -10.96 5.33
C LEU A 49 -9.54 -9.76 6.22
N GLY A 50 -10.45 -8.80 6.36
CA GLY A 50 -10.26 -7.61 7.18
C GLY A 50 -10.54 -7.84 8.67
N GLN A 51 -11.11 -8.98 9.02
CA GLN A 51 -11.19 -9.42 10.41
C GLN A 51 -9.79 -9.80 10.88
N ASN A 52 -9.16 -8.91 11.65
CA ASN A 52 -8.07 -9.29 12.53
C ASN A 52 -8.71 -9.83 13.82
N PRO A 53 -8.76 -11.14 14.06
CA PRO A 53 -9.16 -11.66 15.35
C PRO A 53 -8.05 -11.30 16.33
N LYS A 54 -8.09 -10.08 16.88
CA LYS A 54 -7.26 -9.68 18.01
C LYS A 54 -7.82 -10.38 19.24
N VAL A 55 -7.55 -11.68 19.32
CA VAL A 55 -7.88 -12.49 20.48
C VAL A 55 -6.78 -12.21 21.49
N ASN A 56 -7.13 -11.55 22.60
CA ASN A 56 -6.30 -11.60 23.79
C ASN A 56 -6.52 -12.99 24.40
N PRO A 57 -5.54 -13.91 24.34
CA PRO A 57 -5.68 -15.17 25.05
C PRO A 57 -5.82 -14.85 26.53
N ALA A 58 -6.99 -15.18 27.10
CA ALA A 58 -7.27 -14.94 28.52
C ALA A 58 -6.34 -15.78 29.43
N PHE A 59 -5.74 -16.83 28.87
CA PHE A 59 -4.87 -17.75 29.58
C PHE A 59 -3.81 -18.30 28.64
N THR A 60 -2.54 -17.99 28.90
CA THR A 60 -1.39 -18.67 28.29
C THR A 60 -0.92 -19.72 29.29
N PHE A 61 -1.15 -21.00 29.00
CA PHE A 61 -0.59 -22.10 29.78
C PHE A 61 0.92 -22.16 29.51
N ASP A 62 1.73 -21.75 30.49
CA ASP A 62 3.17 -21.87 30.42
C ASP A 62 3.57 -23.29 30.86
N ALA A 63 4.17 -24.06 29.95
CA ALA A 63 4.54 -25.46 30.17
C ALA A 63 5.93 -25.61 30.83
N SER A 64 6.36 -24.63 31.62
CA SER A 64 7.51 -24.74 32.51
C SER A 64 7.01 -24.87 33.95
N SER A 65 6.76 -26.11 34.36
CA SER A 65 6.50 -26.41 35.75
C SER A 65 7.81 -26.43 36.53
N GLU A 66 8.06 -25.39 37.34
CA GLU A 66 8.65 -25.61 38.65
C GLU A 66 7.89 -24.76 39.68
N SER A 67 7.40 -25.47 40.67
CA SER A 67 6.48 -25.04 41.72
C SER A 67 7.03 -23.94 42.61
N GLN A 68 6.23 -22.92 42.91
CA GLN A 68 5.83 -22.67 44.31
C GLN A 68 4.68 -21.66 44.42
N ALA A 69 3.70 -22.05 45.22
CA ALA A 69 2.56 -21.24 45.62
C ALA A 69 3.00 -20.12 46.57
N SER A 70 2.37 -18.95 46.45
CA SER A 70 1.92 -18.16 47.61
C SER A 70 0.87 -17.13 47.16
N ARG A 71 -0.32 -17.27 47.72
CA ARG A 71 -1.35 -16.23 47.77
C ARG A 71 -0.83 -15.09 48.64
N SER A 72 -0.96 -13.86 48.17
CA SER A 72 -1.05 -12.67 49.04
C SER A 72 -1.97 -11.65 48.39
N GLU A 73 -3.20 -11.56 48.89
CA GLU A 73 -3.96 -10.31 48.88
C GLU A 73 -3.19 -9.29 49.72
N SER A 74 -2.96 -8.08 49.19
CA SER A 74 -2.88 -6.89 50.02
C SER A 74 -3.34 -5.67 49.24
N LEU A 75 -4.46 -5.14 49.69
CA LEU A 75 -4.86 -3.75 49.47
C LEU A 75 -3.89 -2.86 50.26
N SER A 76 -3.35 -1.81 49.64
CA SER A 76 -3.41 -0.44 50.17
C SER A 76 -2.56 0.51 49.34
N ALA A 77 -3.16 1.67 49.08
CA ALA A 77 -2.67 2.79 48.31
C ALA A 77 -1.46 3.50 48.93
N THR A 78 -0.63 4.10 48.09
CA THR A 78 -0.15 5.49 48.26
C THR A 78 0.17 6.14 46.92
N SER A 79 -0.36 7.37 46.77
CA SER A 79 -0.12 8.45 45.81
C SER A 79 1.30 8.51 45.21
N SER A 80 1.53 8.87 43.95
CA SER A 80 1.26 10.17 43.30
C SER A 80 1.83 10.07 41.88
N THR A 81 1.15 10.50 40.82
CA THR A 81 1.30 11.85 40.25
C THR A 81 0.19 12.05 39.23
N THR A 82 -0.51 13.17 39.38
CA THR A 82 -1.53 13.73 38.50
C THR A 82 -0.92 14.01 37.12
N ASN A 83 -1.60 13.81 35.99
CA ASN A 83 -2.57 14.78 35.47
C ASN A 83 -3.43 14.07 34.42
N ASN A 84 -4.72 14.02 34.70
CA ASN A 84 -5.76 13.82 33.70
C ASN A 84 -6.36 15.20 33.44
N GLU A 85 -6.06 15.81 32.29
CA GLU A 85 -6.90 16.87 31.76
C GLU A 85 -7.43 16.47 30.39
N ASN A 86 -8.73 16.28 30.46
CA ASN A 86 -9.72 16.17 29.41
C ASN A 86 -9.76 17.42 28.50
N CYS A 87 -10.39 17.22 27.35
CA CYS A 87 -11.11 18.19 26.53
C CYS A 87 -10.33 19.21 25.70
N SER A 88 -10.42 19.00 24.39
CA SER A 88 -11.11 19.93 23.47
C SER A 88 -10.88 21.42 23.70
N ASP A 89 -10.05 22.03 22.86
CA ASP A 89 -10.44 23.29 22.22
C ASP A 89 -9.75 23.48 20.87
N CYS A 90 -10.50 24.05 19.94
CA CYS A 90 -10.04 24.54 18.66
C CYS A 90 -9.30 25.87 18.87
N SER A 91 -8.14 26.06 18.23
CA SER A 91 -7.78 27.26 17.45
C SER A 91 -6.28 27.30 17.17
N ASP A 92 -5.96 27.23 15.88
CA ASP A 92 -5.13 28.16 15.13
C ASP A 92 -4.00 28.92 15.87
N GLU A 93 -2.77 28.66 15.46
CA GLU A 93 -1.84 29.61 14.80
C GLU A 93 -0.36 29.27 15.10
N GLY A 94 0.46 29.31 14.06
CA GLY A 94 1.92 29.49 14.16
C GLY A 94 2.77 28.22 14.31
N GLU A 95 3.21 27.65 13.17
CA GLU A 95 4.62 27.66 12.75
C GLU A 95 4.86 26.56 11.70
N LEU A 96 4.71 26.96 10.42
CA LEU A 96 4.93 26.11 9.25
C LEU A 96 6.42 25.73 9.14
N LYS A 97 6.82 24.59 9.71
CA LYS A 97 8.09 23.94 9.34
C LYS A 97 8.00 23.45 7.89
N LEU A 98 8.41 24.31 6.97
CA LEU A 98 8.68 24.04 5.56
C LEU A 98 9.58 22.82 5.42
N ARG A 99 8.98 21.64 5.22
CA ARG A 99 9.70 20.45 4.78
C ARG A 99 10.24 20.73 3.39
N ARG A 100 11.56 20.95 3.29
CA ARG A 100 12.29 21.05 2.02
C ARG A 100 11.96 19.82 1.17
N GLN A 101 11.11 20.01 0.17
CA GLN A 101 10.80 18.99 -0.83
C GLN A 101 12.06 18.76 -1.67
N ARG A 102 12.76 17.65 -1.40
CA ARG A 102 13.85 17.20 -2.29
C ARG A 102 13.20 16.84 -3.62
N LYS A 103 13.37 17.70 -4.64
CA LYS A 103 12.92 17.43 -6.01
C LYS A 103 13.54 16.10 -6.44
N ARG A 104 12.73 15.05 -6.56
CA ARG A 104 13.14 13.83 -7.26
C ARG A 104 13.26 14.22 -8.73
N ASN A 105 14.47 14.60 -9.13
CA ASN A 105 14.83 14.71 -10.53
C ASN A 105 15.02 13.28 -11.06
N GLY A 106 13.90 12.56 -11.22
CA GLY A 106 13.88 11.21 -11.76
C GLY A 106 13.32 11.28 -13.17
N HIS A 107 14.11 10.90 -14.16
CA HIS A 107 13.61 10.63 -15.50
C HIS A 107 12.56 9.52 -15.35
N SER A 108 11.30 9.85 -15.61
CA SER A 108 10.19 8.90 -15.48
C SER A 108 10.10 8.08 -16.76
N SER A 109 9.65 6.83 -16.66
CA SER A 109 9.32 6.00 -17.83
C SER A 109 8.31 6.70 -18.78
N ALA A 110 7.45 7.57 -18.23
CA ALA A 110 6.56 8.42 -19.05
C ALA A 110 7.34 9.42 -19.91
N THR A 111 8.44 9.98 -19.40
CA THR A 111 9.33 10.88 -20.13
C THR A 111 10.01 10.14 -21.29
N GLU A 112 10.47 8.92 -21.07
CA GLU A 112 11.06 8.07 -22.12
C GLU A 112 10.05 7.70 -23.22
N THR A 113 8.78 7.48 -22.85
CA THR A 113 7.73 7.20 -23.84
C THR A 113 7.44 8.43 -24.71
N LEU A 114 7.44 9.63 -24.12
CA LEU A 114 7.22 10.88 -24.85
C LEU A 114 8.37 11.20 -25.81
N THR A 115 9.62 11.01 -25.39
CA THR A 115 10.78 11.22 -26.27
C THR A 115 10.80 10.22 -27.42
N PHE A 116 10.39 8.97 -27.20
CA PHE A 116 10.23 7.97 -28.26
C PHE A 116 9.19 8.42 -29.30
N LEU A 117 8.01 8.88 -28.87
CA LEU A 117 6.96 9.33 -29.79
C LEU A 117 7.39 10.56 -30.61
N GLN A 118 8.06 11.53 -29.97
CA GLN A 118 8.59 12.71 -30.65
C GLN A 118 9.61 12.32 -31.72
N THR A 119 10.61 11.51 -31.37
CA THR A 119 11.64 11.05 -32.31
C THR A 119 11.07 10.21 -33.45
N TYR A 120 10.00 9.44 -33.21
CA TYR A 120 9.29 8.71 -34.27
C TYR A 120 8.62 9.66 -35.27
N THR A 121 7.92 10.69 -34.78
CA THR A 121 7.28 11.68 -35.66
C THR A 121 8.29 12.49 -36.49
N GLU A 122 9.42 12.87 -35.88
CA GLU A 122 10.51 13.60 -36.53
C GLU A 122 11.17 12.76 -37.63
N LYS A 123 11.47 11.49 -37.36
CA LYS A 123 12.02 10.57 -38.37
C LYS A 123 11.10 10.40 -39.57
N ARG A 124 9.80 10.27 -39.34
CA ARG A 124 8.81 10.16 -40.42
C ARG A 124 8.78 11.45 -41.26
N GLN A 125 8.75 12.61 -40.60
CA GLN A 125 8.73 13.90 -41.27
C GLN A 125 9.98 14.13 -42.12
N LYS A 126 11.17 13.77 -41.60
CA LYS A 126 12.42 13.87 -42.34
C LYS A 126 12.45 12.97 -43.58
N ALA A 127 11.95 11.75 -43.48
CA ALA A 127 11.85 10.84 -44.62
C ALA A 127 10.89 11.37 -45.70
N GLU A 128 9.80 12.02 -45.30
CA GLU A 128 8.87 12.68 -46.23
C GLU A 128 9.50 13.91 -46.90
N GLU A 129 10.29 14.69 -46.16
CA GLU A 129 11.02 15.86 -46.69
C GLU A 129 12.11 15.45 -47.69
N GLU A 130 12.90 14.41 -47.38
CA GLU A 130 13.90 13.86 -48.30
C GLU A 130 13.25 13.35 -49.60
N LYS A 131 12.10 12.67 -49.49
CA LYS A 131 11.31 12.23 -50.65
C LYS A 131 10.85 13.40 -51.51
N LEU A 132 10.36 14.48 -50.90
CA LEU A 132 9.93 15.68 -51.62
C LEU A 132 11.11 16.44 -52.25
N SER A 133 12.25 16.48 -51.57
CA SER A 133 13.49 17.09 -52.08
C SER A 133 13.97 16.36 -53.34
N LEU A 134 14.02 15.03 -53.32
CA LEU A 134 14.39 14.22 -54.49
C LEU A 134 13.43 14.46 -55.67
N LEU A 135 12.12 14.50 -55.41
CA LEU A 135 11.12 14.79 -56.44
C LEU A 135 11.27 16.19 -57.05
N ARG A 136 11.77 17.17 -56.29
CA ARG A 136 12.08 18.50 -56.79
C ARG A 136 13.30 18.46 -57.72
N VAL A 137 14.39 17.85 -57.29
CA VAL A 137 15.63 17.73 -58.08
C VAL A 137 15.40 16.98 -59.41
N MET A 138 14.52 15.97 -59.42
CA MET A 138 14.20 15.23 -60.66
C MET A 138 13.27 15.99 -61.62
N LYS A 139 12.65 17.09 -61.20
CA LYS A 139 11.75 17.90 -62.03
C LYS A 139 12.43 19.11 -62.67
N ASP A 140 13.62 19.45 -62.21
CA ASP A 140 14.50 20.46 -62.80
C ASP A 140 15.43 19.78 -63.82
#